data_AF-A0A7C3JIH6-F1
#
_entry.id   AF-A0A7C3JIH6-F1
#
_cell.length_a   1.000
_cell.length_b   1.000
_cell.length_c   1.000
_cell.angle_alpha   90.00
_cell.angle_beta   90.00
_cell.angle_gamma   90.00
#
_symmetry.space_group_name_H-M   'P 1'
#
loop_
_entity.id
_entity.type
_entity.pdbx_description
1 polymer ?
#
loop_
_entity_poly.entity_id
_entity_poly.type
_entity_poly.pdbx_seq_one_letter_code
_entity_poly.pdbx_strand_id
1 'polypeptide(L)'
;MLMSMLSYAATIFLTHHAASLIQLTAHRFLGHRTGGGHISRVHAYEHHGVYSKDRMISERYLDEARSVDYYYAIPALLVAVSAYAVLPLDLLVTHLVTLGFSTFAHFYLHVQYHLRNTWLNRYAWFQRKQRLHLLHHRNMSRNYAVIEFVWDRLLGTFQDMPAAR
;
A
#
# COMPACT_ATOMS: atom_id res chain seq x y z
N MET A 1 5.13 -17.16 -28.78
CA MET A 1 5.50 -15.74 -28.60
C MET A 1 4.36 -14.93 -28.00
N LEU A 2 3.21 -14.77 -28.69
CA LEU A 2 2.08 -14.00 -28.13
C LEU A 2 1.55 -14.56 -26.79
N MET A 3 1.29 -15.88 -26.73
CA MET A 3 0.88 -16.54 -25.47
C MET A 3 1.92 -16.39 -24.36
N SER A 4 3.21 -16.40 -24.70
CA SER A 4 4.32 -16.19 -23.79
C SER A 4 4.27 -14.77 -23.19
N MET A 5 4.12 -13.75 -24.04
CA MET A 5 4.02 -12.35 -23.62
C MET A 5 2.77 -12.09 -22.75
N LEU A 6 1.63 -12.71 -23.11
CA LEU A 6 0.41 -12.64 -22.32
C LEU A 6 0.60 -13.25 -20.92
N SER A 7 1.31 -14.37 -20.81
CA SER A 7 1.62 -14.97 -19.50
C SER A 7 2.45 -14.04 -18.63
N TYR A 8 3.52 -13.43 -19.16
CA TYR A 8 4.30 -12.45 -18.37
C TYR A 8 3.48 -11.25 -17.95
N ALA A 9 2.70 -10.66 -18.87
CA ALA A 9 1.85 -9.51 -18.56
C ALA A 9 0.79 -9.86 -17.51
N ALA A 10 0.16 -11.03 -17.62
CA ALA A 10 -0.79 -11.54 -16.65
C ALA A 10 -0.12 -11.78 -15.29
N THR A 11 1.05 -12.41 -15.25
CA THR A 11 1.82 -12.60 -14.02
C THR A 11 2.13 -11.27 -13.35
N ILE A 12 2.61 -10.27 -14.09
CA ILE A 12 2.90 -8.94 -13.54
C ILE A 12 1.62 -8.31 -12.97
N PHE A 13 0.56 -8.25 -13.76
CA PHE A 13 -0.69 -7.63 -13.39
C PHE A 13 -1.31 -8.28 -12.13
N LEU A 14 -1.47 -9.60 -12.15
CA LEU A 14 -2.06 -10.37 -11.06
C LEU A 14 -1.21 -10.30 -9.80
N THR A 15 0.11 -10.37 -9.92
CA THR A 15 1.02 -10.27 -8.76
C THR A 15 0.89 -8.91 -8.09
N HIS A 16 0.93 -7.82 -8.86
CA HIS A 16 0.79 -6.47 -8.33
C HIS A 16 -0.56 -6.26 -7.62
N HIS A 17 -1.63 -6.75 -8.24
CA HIS A 17 -2.98 -6.63 -7.72
C HIS A 17 -3.21 -7.51 -6.48
N ALA A 18 -2.66 -8.73 -6.45
CA ALA A 18 -2.67 -9.58 -5.27
C ALA A 18 -1.88 -8.94 -4.11
N ALA A 19 -0.68 -8.42 -4.38
CA ALA A 19 0.15 -7.75 -3.37
C ALA A 19 -0.57 -6.53 -2.77
N SER A 20 -1.20 -5.69 -3.60
CA SER A 20 -1.96 -4.54 -3.12
C SER A 20 -3.23 -4.93 -2.34
N LEU A 21 -3.92 -6.01 -2.73
CA LEU A 21 -5.07 -6.53 -1.98
C LEU A 21 -4.65 -7.09 -0.62
N ILE A 22 -3.56 -7.85 -0.58
CA ILE A 22 -2.97 -8.39 0.65
C ILE A 22 -2.59 -7.24 1.59
N GLN A 23 -1.93 -6.22 1.06
CA GLN A 23 -1.58 -5.03 1.82
C GLN A 23 -2.81 -4.35 2.38
N LEU A 24 -3.84 -4.07 1.56
CA LEU A 24 -5.07 -3.44 2.03
C LEU A 24 -5.69 -4.27 3.16
N THR A 25 -5.78 -5.58 2.97
CA THR A 25 -6.39 -6.51 3.92
C THR A 25 -5.63 -6.52 5.24
N ALA A 26 -4.31 -6.61 5.19
CA ALA A 26 -3.45 -6.55 6.36
C ALA A 26 -3.49 -5.18 7.05
N HIS A 27 -3.54 -4.09 6.29
CA HIS A 27 -3.68 -2.75 6.82
C HIS A 27 -5.01 -2.57 7.56
N ARG A 28 -6.12 -3.01 6.96
CA ARG A 28 -7.44 -2.96 7.57
C ARG A 28 -7.54 -3.82 8.84
N PHE A 29 -7.06 -5.06 8.80
CA PHE A 29 -7.33 -6.03 9.86
C PHE A 29 -6.21 -6.18 10.89
N LEU A 30 -4.96 -5.93 10.50
CA LEU A 30 -3.81 -5.96 11.42
C LEU A 30 -3.39 -4.54 11.85
N GLY A 31 -3.50 -3.55 10.96
CA GLY A 31 -3.17 -2.15 11.27
C GLY A 31 -4.26 -1.40 12.04
N HIS A 32 -5.54 -1.67 11.76
CA HIS A 32 -6.64 -0.86 12.31
C HIS A 32 -7.65 -1.57 13.22
N ARG A 33 -7.62 -2.90 13.33
CA ARG A 33 -8.47 -3.59 14.33
C ARG A 33 -7.74 -3.76 15.65
N THR A 34 -8.48 -3.64 16.74
CA THR A 34 -8.01 -3.84 18.12
C THR A 34 -7.35 -5.21 18.35
N GLY A 35 -7.70 -6.24 17.58
CA GLY A 35 -7.06 -7.56 17.61
C GLY A 35 -5.70 -7.67 16.91
N GLY A 36 -5.22 -6.63 16.23
CA GLY A 36 -3.94 -6.61 15.50
C GLY A 36 -2.68 -6.46 16.36
N GLY A 37 -2.84 -6.41 17.69
CA GLY A 37 -1.74 -6.41 18.65
C GLY A 37 -0.73 -5.28 18.42
N HIS A 38 0.56 -5.61 18.35
CA HIS A 38 1.62 -4.63 18.16
C HIS A 38 1.51 -3.85 16.84
N ILE A 39 1.12 -4.52 15.75
CA ILE A 39 0.96 -3.88 14.43
C ILE A 39 -0.13 -2.80 14.51
N SER A 40 -1.27 -3.12 15.13
CA SER A 40 -2.34 -2.14 15.28
C SER A 40 -1.92 -0.99 16.18
N ARG A 41 -1.17 -1.28 17.25
CA ARG A 41 -0.71 -0.23 18.16
C ARG A 41 0.18 0.78 17.44
N VAL A 42 1.21 0.28 16.75
CA VAL A 42 2.17 1.14 16.05
C VAL A 42 1.50 1.87 14.89
N HIS A 43 0.65 1.19 14.11
CA HIS A 43 -0.01 1.85 12.99
C HIS A 43 -1.08 2.87 13.44
N ALA A 44 -2.11 2.42 14.17
CA ALA A 44 -3.27 3.25 14.47
C ALA A 44 -3.04 4.32 15.55
N TYR A 45 -2.10 4.12 16.48
CA TYR A 45 -1.83 5.12 17.53
C TYR A 45 -0.52 5.87 17.35
N GLU A 46 0.56 5.21 16.92
CA GLU A 46 1.86 5.88 16.76
C GLU A 46 1.94 6.60 15.41
N HIS A 47 1.83 5.89 14.29
CA HIS A 47 1.93 6.48 12.95
C HIS A 47 0.82 7.52 12.68
N HIS A 48 -0.46 7.15 12.88
CA HIS A 48 -1.58 8.10 12.76
C HIS A 48 -1.56 9.19 13.84
N GLY A 49 -1.01 8.91 15.02
CA GLY A 49 -0.87 9.92 16.09
C GLY A 49 0.14 11.00 15.73
N VAL A 50 1.31 10.60 15.21
CA VAL A 50 2.36 11.52 14.74
C VAL A 50 1.88 12.30 13.52
N TYR A 51 1.27 11.63 12.54
CA TYR A 51 0.72 12.25 11.33
C TYR A 51 -0.75 12.65 11.51
N SER A 52 -1.08 13.40 12.57
CA SER A 52 -2.44 13.87 12.83
C SER A 52 -2.63 15.35 12.51
N LYS A 53 -3.88 15.72 12.14
CA LYS A 53 -4.32 17.11 11.90
C LYS A 53 -3.38 17.89 10.97
N ASP A 54 -2.71 18.93 11.47
CA ASP A 54 -1.86 19.83 10.69
C ASP A 54 -0.46 19.25 10.43
N ARG A 55 -0.15 18.07 11.00
CA ARG A 55 1.15 17.40 10.90
C ARG A 55 1.17 16.21 9.94
N MET A 56 0.11 15.96 9.16
CA MET A 56 0.09 14.83 8.21
C MET A 56 1.17 14.92 7.12
N ILE A 57 1.74 16.11 6.88
CA ILE A 57 2.82 16.34 5.92
C ILE A 57 3.93 17.12 6.61
N SER A 58 5.18 16.66 6.50
CA SER A 58 6.37 17.24 7.13
C SER A 58 7.54 17.41 6.15
N GLU A 59 8.52 18.24 6.50
CA GLU A 59 9.72 18.45 5.68
C GLU A 59 10.59 17.19 5.56
N ARG A 60 10.62 16.41 6.64
CA ARG A 60 11.32 15.12 6.74
C ARG A 60 10.35 14.05 7.21
N TYR A 61 10.62 12.81 6.85
CA TYR A 61 9.89 11.68 7.41
C TYR A 61 10.21 11.61 8.91
N LEU A 62 9.17 11.50 9.74
CA LEU A 62 9.31 11.48 11.19
C LEU A 62 9.61 10.05 11.64
N ASP A 63 10.79 9.83 12.21
CA ASP A 63 11.23 8.49 12.66
C ASP A 63 10.38 7.97 13.84
N GLU A 64 9.75 8.88 14.59
CA GLU A 64 8.74 8.54 15.60
C GLU A 64 7.48 7.92 14.97
N ALA A 65 7.23 8.18 13.68
CA ALA A 65 6.18 7.53 12.90
C ALA A 65 6.70 6.21 12.31
N ARG A 66 7.16 5.30 13.17
CA ARG A 66 7.50 3.92 12.77
C ARG A 66 6.36 3.37 11.94
N SER A 67 6.56 3.19 10.63
CA SER A 67 5.56 2.52 9.81
C SER A 67 5.82 1.02 9.91
N VAL A 68 4.78 0.27 10.28
CA VAL A 68 4.80 -1.20 10.28
C VAL A 68 4.60 -1.77 8.89
N ASP A 69 4.80 -0.97 7.84
CA ASP A 69 4.49 -1.37 6.48
C ASP A 69 5.26 -2.65 6.10
N TYR A 70 6.49 -2.80 6.59
CA TYR A 70 7.31 -4.00 6.35
C TYR A 70 6.67 -5.29 6.88
N TYR A 71 5.82 -5.23 7.91
CA TYR A 71 5.04 -6.40 8.35
C TYR A 71 4.02 -6.85 7.31
N TYR A 72 3.55 -5.94 6.44
CA TYR A 72 2.66 -6.29 5.32
C TYR A 72 3.40 -6.99 4.17
N ALA A 73 4.73 -7.03 4.17
CA ALA A 73 5.51 -7.84 3.24
C ALA A 73 5.51 -9.34 3.60
N ILE A 74 5.22 -9.71 4.86
CA ILE A 74 5.22 -11.12 5.29
C ILE A 74 4.13 -11.92 4.56
N PRO A 75 2.85 -11.48 4.50
CA PRO A 75 1.85 -12.23 3.75
C PRO A 75 2.12 -12.25 2.23
N ALA A 76 2.75 -11.20 1.68
CA ALA A 76 3.21 -11.18 0.30
C ALA A 76 4.29 -12.26 0.04
N LEU A 77 5.26 -12.40 0.95
CA LEU A 77 6.29 -13.43 0.87
C LEU A 77 5.69 -14.85 0.92
N LEU A 78 4.65 -15.08 1.73
CA LEU A 78 3.97 -16.38 1.78
C LEU A 78 3.32 -16.74 0.44
N VAL A 79 2.77 -15.76 -0.29
CA VAL A 79 2.25 -15.96 -1.65
C VAL A 79 3.37 -16.25 -2.64
N ALA A 80 4.53 -15.60 -2.51
CA ALA A 80 5.69 -15.93 -3.32
C ALA A 80 6.19 -17.37 -3.10
N VAL A 81 6.20 -17.84 -1.86
CA VAL A 81 6.60 -19.21 -1.53
C VAL A 81 5.60 -20.23 -2.07
N SER A 82 4.29 -19.96 -1.95
CA SER A 82 3.27 -20.88 -2.49
C SER A 82 3.28 -20.93 -4.03
N ALA A 83 3.69 -19.85 -4.70
CA ALA A 83 3.84 -19.82 -6.16
C ALA A 83 4.98 -20.70 -6.70
N TYR A 84 6.00 -20.99 -5.89
CA TYR A 84 7.12 -21.87 -6.27
C TYR A 84 6.67 -23.27 -6.70
N ALA A 85 5.58 -23.78 -6.11
CA ALA A 85 5.07 -25.12 -6.40
C ALA A 85 4.34 -25.22 -7.76
N VAL A 86 4.03 -24.10 -8.41
CA VAL A 86 3.08 -24.06 -9.54
C VAL A 86 3.65 -23.36 -10.78
N LEU A 87 4.52 -22.37 -10.61
CA LEU A 87 5.00 -21.56 -11.72
C LEU A 87 6.28 -22.13 -12.37
N PRO A 88 6.36 -22.13 -13.72
CA PRO A 88 7.63 -22.24 -14.43
C PRO A 88 8.65 -21.19 -13.95
N LEU A 89 9.94 -21.51 -14.02
CA LEU A 89 11.01 -20.70 -13.43
C LEU A 89 11.02 -19.23 -13.90
N ASP A 90 10.78 -18.99 -15.18
CA ASP A 90 10.73 -17.65 -15.77
C ASP A 90 9.54 -16.80 -15.27
N LEU A 91 8.36 -17.42 -15.15
CA LEU A 91 7.19 -16.78 -14.55
C LEU A 91 7.34 -16.61 -13.04
N LEU A 92 8.00 -17.54 -12.35
CA LEU A 92 8.35 -17.40 -10.94
C LEU A 92 9.29 -16.20 -10.72
N VAL A 93 10.35 -16.08 -11.51
CA VAL A 93 11.26 -14.92 -11.46
C VAL A 93 10.49 -13.63 -11.71
N THR A 94 9.61 -13.62 -12.73
CA THR A 94 8.74 -12.47 -13.04
C THR A 94 7.83 -12.10 -11.86
N HIS A 95 7.23 -13.10 -11.22
CA HIS A 95 6.41 -12.94 -10.02
C HIS A 95 7.21 -12.33 -8.87
N LEU A 96 8.38 -12.90 -8.53
CA LEU A 96 9.22 -12.43 -7.43
C LEU A 96 9.70 -10.98 -7.65
N VAL A 97 10.15 -10.66 -8.86
CA VAL A 97 10.56 -9.30 -9.23
C VAL A 97 9.39 -8.34 -9.11
N THR A 98 8.22 -8.69 -9.66
CA THR A 98 7.02 -7.84 -9.58
C THR A 98 6.57 -7.62 -8.14
N LEU A 99 6.62 -8.67 -7.32
CA LEU A 99 6.27 -8.59 -5.91
C LEU A 99 7.22 -7.64 -5.17
N GLY A 100 8.53 -7.81 -5.38
CA GLY A 100 9.55 -6.93 -4.80
C GLY A 100 9.35 -5.47 -5.19
N PHE A 101 9.10 -5.18 -6.48
CA PHE A 101 8.78 -3.83 -6.94
C PHE A 101 7.49 -3.29 -6.35
N SER A 102 6.44 -4.10 -6.24
CA SER A 102 5.15 -3.69 -5.67
C SER A 102 5.28 -3.34 -4.19
N THR A 103 6.00 -4.17 -3.43
CA THR A 103 6.31 -3.95 -2.01
C THR A 103 7.18 -2.71 -1.83
N PHE A 104 8.23 -2.54 -2.63
CA PHE A 104 9.06 -1.34 -2.59
C PHE A 104 8.25 -0.07 -2.91
N ALA A 105 7.44 -0.11 -3.98
CA ALA A 105 6.61 1.02 -4.37
C ALA A 105 5.61 1.39 -3.26
N HIS A 106 5.08 0.40 -2.53
CA HIS A 106 4.21 0.63 -1.40
C HIS A 106 4.91 1.45 -0.31
N PHE A 107 6.07 0.98 0.18
CA PHE A 107 6.85 1.69 1.21
C PHE A 107 7.25 3.08 0.75
N TYR A 108 7.76 3.15 -0.48
CA TYR A 108 8.21 4.41 -1.04
C TYR A 108 7.06 5.41 -1.10
N LEU A 109 5.92 5.05 -1.71
CA LEU A 109 4.78 5.94 -1.83
C LEU A 109 4.21 6.34 -0.48
N HIS A 110 4.10 5.40 0.47
CA HIS A 110 3.61 5.71 1.81
C HIS A 110 4.46 6.78 2.50
N VAL A 111 5.78 6.63 2.46
CA VAL A 111 6.72 7.66 2.95
C VAL A 111 6.54 8.97 2.19
N GLN A 112 6.52 8.93 0.85
CA GLN A 112 6.39 10.14 0.03
C GLN A 112 5.07 10.89 0.27
N TYR A 113 3.98 10.20 0.61
CA TYR A 113 2.71 10.86 0.92
C TYR A 113 2.80 11.79 2.14
N HIS A 114 3.73 11.55 3.05
CA HIS A 114 3.97 12.36 4.24
C HIS A 114 5.04 13.44 4.06
N LEU A 115 5.72 13.51 2.90
CA LEU A 115 6.76 14.50 2.65
C LEU A 115 6.20 15.74 1.93
N ARG A 116 6.54 16.93 2.46
CA ARG A 116 6.13 18.20 1.84
C ARG A 116 6.79 18.42 0.49
N ASN A 117 8.10 18.16 0.42
CA ASN A 117 8.93 18.49 -0.73
C ASN A 117 9.33 17.24 -1.54
N THR A 118 8.38 16.33 -1.77
CA THR A 118 8.62 15.20 -2.68
C THR A 118 8.60 15.63 -4.14
N TRP A 119 9.54 15.12 -4.92
CA TRP A 119 9.57 15.33 -6.38
C TRP A 119 8.33 14.77 -7.09
N LEU A 120 7.61 13.85 -6.45
CA LEU A 120 6.38 13.26 -6.99
C LEU A 120 5.20 14.24 -6.98
N ASN A 121 5.28 15.35 -6.23
CA ASN A 121 4.22 16.35 -6.17
C ASN A 121 3.90 16.98 -7.53
N ARG A 122 4.78 16.86 -8.53
CA ARG A 122 4.51 17.33 -9.90
C ARG A 122 3.51 16.48 -10.68
N TYR A 123 3.18 15.27 -10.20
CA TYR A 123 2.29 14.35 -10.92
C TYR A 123 0.89 14.32 -10.32
N ALA A 124 -0.13 14.56 -11.15
CA ALA A 124 -1.53 14.57 -10.72
C ALA A 124 -1.99 13.23 -10.12
N TRP A 125 -1.50 12.09 -10.66
CA TRP A 125 -1.82 10.77 -10.11
C TRP A 125 -1.30 10.60 -8.68
N PHE A 126 -0.10 11.13 -8.39
CA PHE A 126 0.49 11.06 -7.07
C PHE A 126 -0.26 11.95 -6.09
N GLN A 127 -0.52 13.21 -6.46
CA GLN A 127 -1.31 14.13 -5.65
C GLN A 127 -2.68 13.53 -5.29
N ARG A 128 -3.33 12.85 -6.24
CA ARG A 128 -4.60 12.16 -5.98
C ARG A 128 -4.45 11.06 -4.94
N LYS A 129 -3.48 10.15 -5.11
CA LYS A 129 -3.28 9.04 -4.16
C LYS A 129 -2.85 9.55 -2.77
N GLN A 130 -1.98 10.56 -2.72
CA GLN A 130 -1.60 11.25 -1.49
C GLN A 130 -2.83 11.78 -0.76
N ARG A 131 -3.72 12.52 -1.44
CA ARG A 131 -4.92 13.06 -0.80
C ARG A 131 -5.86 11.96 -0.27
N LEU A 132 -6.00 10.84 -0.99
CA LEU A 132 -6.78 9.69 -0.52
C LEU A 132 -6.18 9.09 0.76
N HIS A 133 -4.86 8.99 0.83
CA HIS A 133 -4.13 8.56 2.04
C HIS A 133 -4.27 9.56 3.20
N LEU A 134 -4.21 10.86 2.93
CA LEU A 134 -4.45 11.88 3.96
C LEU A 134 -5.91 11.85 4.48
N LEU A 135 -6.88 11.52 3.61
CA LEU A 135 -8.26 11.27 4.05
C LEU A 135 -8.37 10.03 4.93
N HIS A 136 -7.58 8.98 4.66
CA HIS A 136 -7.47 7.83 5.55
C HIS A 136 -6.94 8.22 6.93
N HIS A 137 -5.92 9.08 7.01
CA HIS A 137 -5.44 9.65 8.28
C HIS A 137 -6.51 10.45 9.06
N ARG A 138 -7.47 11.05 8.34
CA ARG A 138 -8.62 11.75 8.96
C ARG A 138 -9.74 10.80 9.34
N ASN A 139 -9.97 9.76 8.55
CA ASN A 139 -10.99 8.74 8.75
C ASN A 139 -10.39 7.35 8.53
N MET A 140 -9.85 6.79 9.62
CA MET A 140 -9.12 5.52 9.65
C MET A 140 -9.97 4.30 9.27
N SER A 141 -11.28 4.48 9.03
CA SER A 141 -12.19 3.44 8.56
C SER A 141 -12.32 3.36 7.03
N ARG A 142 -11.63 4.23 6.29
CA ARG A 142 -11.75 4.40 4.83
C ARG A 142 -10.38 4.41 4.17
N ASN A 143 -10.33 4.15 2.86
CA ASN A 143 -9.13 4.33 2.03
C ASN A 143 -7.89 3.59 2.54
N TYR A 144 -8.00 2.29 2.80
CA TYR A 144 -6.90 1.47 3.33
C TYR A 144 -5.81 1.15 2.29
N ALA A 145 -6.07 1.26 1.00
CA ALA A 145 -5.03 1.08 -0.01
C ALA A 145 -3.99 2.21 0.05
N VAL A 146 -2.73 1.88 -0.26
CA VAL A 146 -1.68 2.88 -0.48
C VAL A 146 -1.39 3.06 -1.98
N ILE A 147 -1.45 1.97 -2.75
CA ILE A 147 -1.22 2.00 -4.21
C ILE A 147 -2.55 1.91 -4.96
N GLU A 148 -3.29 0.81 -4.82
CA GLU A 148 -4.43 0.48 -5.67
C GLU A 148 -5.77 0.62 -4.95
N PHE A 149 -6.36 1.82 -5.01
CA PHE A 149 -7.65 2.15 -4.40
C PHE A 149 -8.86 1.48 -5.09
N VAL A 150 -8.65 0.72 -6.17
CA VAL A 150 -9.71 -0.12 -6.76
C VAL A 150 -10.24 -1.12 -5.72
N TRP A 151 -9.37 -1.63 -4.84
CA TRP A 151 -9.76 -2.55 -3.80
C TRP A 151 -10.63 -1.90 -2.74
N ASP A 152 -10.35 -0.65 -2.35
CA ASP A 152 -11.24 0.10 -1.47
C ASP A 152 -12.63 0.30 -2.09
N ARG A 153 -12.72 0.51 -3.41
CA ARG A 153 -14.02 0.64 -4.10
C ARG A 153 -14.77 -0.68 -4.06
N LEU A 154 -14.10 -1.78 -4.41
CA LEU A 154 -14.70 -3.12 -4.41
C LEU A 154 -15.13 -3.56 -3.01
N LEU A 155 -14.40 -3.17 -1.96
CA LEU A 155 -14.68 -3.56 -0.58
C LEU A 155 -15.56 -2.55 0.18
N GLY A 156 -16.03 -1.49 -0.49
CA GLY A 156 -16.91 -0.47 0.10
C GLY A 156 -16.23 0.43 1.15
N THR A 157 -14.90 0.49 1.16
CA THR A 157 -14.10 1.33 2.06
C THR A 157 -13.59 2.61 1.41
N PHE A 158 -13.84 2.80 0.11
CA PHE A 158 -13.46 4.01 -0.61
C PHE A 158 -14.25 5.24 -0.14
N GLN A 159 -13.54 6.32 0.15
CA GLN A 159 -14.09 7.64 0.39
C GLN A 159 -13.45 8.61 -0.59
N ASP A 160 -14.29 9.24 -1.42
CA ASP A 160 -13.80 10.25 -2.37
C ASP A 160 -13.48 11.57 -1.66
N MET A 161 -12.78 12.45 -2.38
CA MET A 161 -12.56 13.80 -1.91
C MET A 161 -13.88 14.58 -1.87
N PRO A 162 -14.14 15.37 -0.81
CA PRO A 162 -15.20 16.35 -0.85
C PRO A 162 -15.02 17.24 -2.08
N ALA A 163 -16.11 17.59 -2.77
CA ALA A 163 -16.06 18.60 -3.81
C ALA A 163 -15.41 19.87 -3.26
N ALA A 164 -14.50 20.46 -4.04
CA ALA A 164 -13.90 21.75 -3.67
C ALA A 164 -15.04 22.76 -3.46
N ARG A 165 -15.10 23.34 -2.27
CA ARG A 165 -15.93 24.53 -2.01
C ARG A 165 -15.15 25.77 -2.39
#